data_AF-A0A016UUH0-F1
#
_entry.id   AF-A0A016UUH0-F1
#
_cell.length_a   1.000
_cell.length_b   1.000
_cell.length_c   1.000
_cell.angle_alpha   90.00
_cell.angle_beta   90.00
_cell.angle_gamma   90.00
#
_symmetry.space_group_name_H-M   'P 1'
#
loop_
_entity.id
_entity.type
_entity.pdbx_description
1 polymer ?
#
loop_
_entity_poly.entity_id
_entity_poly.type
_entity_poly.pdbx_seq_one_letter_code
_entity_poly.pdbx_strand_id
1 'polypeptide(L)'
;MGIIAKISKLELCLRTLSKILITVFQSLTFKQIQRAITKCDSQPLYDGSILVMVLGQLKTDDDPINPFSQIFILRPNTTGSFFIGNEIFRLDLHNN
;
A
#
# COMPACT_ATOMS: atom_id res chain seq x y z
N MET A 1 2.27 -25.73 1.35
CA MET A 1 3.15 -24.54 1.26
C MET A 1 2.42 -23.22 0.92
N GLY A 2 1.14 -23.22 0.50
CA GLY A 2 0.44 -22.01 0.03
C GLY A 2 -0.30 -21.14 1.07
N ILE A 3 -0.48 -21.61 2.32
CA ILE A 3 -1.23 -20.87 3.37
C ILE A 3 -0.32 -19.94 4.19
N ILE A 4 0.93 -20.36 4.45
CA ILE A 4 1.91 -19.57 5.21
C ILE A 4 2.33 -18.29 4.43
N ALA A 5 2.37 -18.36 3.09
CA ALA A 5 2.63 -17.21 2.23
C ALA A 5 1.45 -16.21 2.14
N LYS A 6 0.23 -16.59 2.54
CA LYS A 6 -0.96 -15.72 2.51
C LYS A 6 -1.07 -14.87 3.77
N ILE A 7 -0.68 -15.42 4.92
CA ILE A 7 -0.68 -14.70 6.22
C ILE A 7 0.45 -13.64 6.24
N SER A 8 1.61 -13.92 5.63
CA SER A 8 2.70 -12.93 5.52
C SER A 8 2.38 -11.76 4.57
N LYS A 9 1.55 -11.96 3.53
CA LYS A 9 1.16 -10.90 2.59
C LYS A 9 0.30 -9.81 3.23
N LEU A 10 -0.66 -10.18 4.09
CA LEU A 10 -1.55 -9.21 4.74
C LEU A 10 -0.81 -8.40 5.83
N GLU A 11 0.03 -9.05 6.62
CA GLU A 11 0.93 -8.40 7.59
C GLU A 11 1.88 -7.40 6.92
N LEU A 12 2.49 -7.80 5.79
CA LEU A 12 3.39 -6.95 5.01
C LEU A 12 2.63 -5.75 4.42
N CYS A 13 1.42 -5.97 3.90
CA CYS A 13 0.54 -4.92 3.39
C CYS A 13 0.18 -3.88 4.48
N LEU A 14 -0.20 -4.35 5.68
CA LEU A 14 -0.54 -3.46 6.80
C LEU A 14 0.66 -2.65 7.30
N ARG A 15 1.86 -3.25 7.32
CA ARG A 15 3.10 -2.55 7.75
C ARG A 15 3.60 -1.53 6.72
N THR A 16 3.38 -1.76 5.44
CA THR A 16 3.91 -0.95 4.33
C THR A 16 3.14 0.38 4.16
N LEU A 17 1.86 0.43 4.52
CA LEU A 17 1.00 1.63 4.37
C LEU A 17 1.35 2.82 5.28
N SER A 18 2.37 2.68 6.13
CA SER A 18 2.76 3.67 7.13
C SER A 18 3.76 4.73 6.65
N LYS A 19 4.25 4.65 5.40
CA LYS A 19 5.34 5.51 4.91
C LYS A 19 5.01 6.26 3.63
N ILE A 20 4.05 7.19 3.71
CA ILE A 20 3.94 8.28 2.72
C ILE A 20 5.08 9.27 2.96
N LEU A 21 5.67 9.79 1.88
CA LEU A 21 6.75 10.79 1.93
C LEU A 21 6.37 11.97 2.83
N ILE A 22 7.17 12.23 3.86
CA ILE A 22 6.91 13.22 4.93
C ILE A 22 6.54 14.60 4.36
N THR A 23 7.17 15.02 3.26
CA THR A 23 6.93 16.31 2.63
C THR A 23 5.54 16.42 1.98
N VAL A 24 5.05 15.35 1.35
CA VAL A 24 3.70 15.31 0.77
C VAL A 24 2.65 15.29 1.88
N PHE A 25 2.94 14.63 3.00
CA PHE A 25 2.05 14.60 4.15
C PHE A 25 1.77 16.00 4.74
N GLN A 26 2.78 16.89 4.73
CA GLN A 26 2.63 18.25 5.26
C GLN A 26 1.69 19.14 4.43
N SER A 27 1.49 18.83 3.14
CA SER A 27 0.58 19.60 2.27
C SER A 27 -0.87 19.09 2.29
N LEU A 28 -1.14 17.98 2.99
CA LEU A 28 -2.49 17.41 3.08
C LEU A 28 -3.29 18.16 4.15
N THR A 29 -4.52 18.55 3.83
CA THR A 29 -5.36 19.38 4.69
C THR A 29 -6.30 18.60 5.60
N PHE A 30 -6.42 17.28 5.40
CA PHE A 30 -7.28 16.42 6.23
C PHE A 30 -6.63 16.15 7.59
N LYS A 31 -7.45 15.92 8.62
CA LYS A 31 -6.97 15.65 9.99
C LYS A 31 -6.88 14.15 10.27
N GLN A 32 -7.81 13.37 9.71
CA GLN A 32 -7.89 11.92 9.87
C GLN A 32 -8.03 11.24 8.52
N ILE A 33 -7.38 10.08 8.41
CA ILE A 33 -7.51 9.19 7.27
C ILE A 33 -7.72 7.77 7.75
N GLN A 34 -8.80 7.14 7.29
CA GLN A 34 -9.12 5.74 7.55
C GLN A 34 -8.98 4.96 6.25
N ARG A 35 -8.36 3.78 6.32
CA ARG A 35 -8.18 2.89 5.16
C ARG A 35 -8.77 1.52 5.47
N ALA A 36 -9.60 1.02 4.55
CA ALA A 36 -10.12 -0.34 4.59
C ALA A 36 -9.59 -1.11 3.38
N ILE A 37 -8.72 -2.09 3.63
CA ILE A 37 -8.14 -2.92 2.57
C ILE A 37 -9.17 -3.97 2.15
N THR A 38 -9.47 -4.03 0.86
CA THR A 38 -10.42 -4.99 0.30
C THR A 38 -9.71 -6.18 -0.32
N LYS A 39 -8.60 -5.95 -1.03
CA LYS A 39 -7.77 -7.00 -1.63
C LYS A 39 -6.29 -6.61 -1.61
N CYS A 40 -5.45 -7.63 -1.52
CA CYS A 40 -4.01 -7.50 -1.62
C CYS A 40 -3.45 -8.70 -2.38
N ASP A 41 -2.73 -8.41 -3.45
CA ASP A 41 -2.09 -9.39 -4.31
C ASP A 41 -0.58 -9.11 -4.36
N SER A 42 0.23 -10.15 -4.54
CA SER A 42 1.67 -9.96 -4.71
C SER A 42 2.33 -11.02 -5.56
N GLN A 43 3.39 -10.61 -6.26
CA GLN A 43 4.16 -11.40 -7.20
C GLN A 43 5.67 -11.19 -6.97
N PRO A 44 6.50 -12.24 -7.03
CA PRO A 44 7.95 -12.08 -7.00
C PRO A 44 8.45 -11.45 -8.32
N LEU A 45 9.54 -10.70 -8.24
CA LEU A 45 10.29 -10.16 -9.38
C LEU A 45 11.63 -10.89 -9.54
N TYR A 46 12.28 -10.69 -10.68
CA TYR A 46 13.50 -11.43 -11.06
C TYR A 46 14.72 -11.14 -10.15
N ASP A 47 14.74 -9.99 -9.49
CA ASP A 47 15.84 -9.50 -8.63
C ASP A 47 15.64 -9.82 -7.15
N GLY A 48 14.64 -10.66 -6.82
CA GLY A 48 14.26 -10.95 -5.43
C GLY A 48 13.35 -9.89 -4.81
N SER A 49 12.99 -8.84 -5.55
CA SER A 49 11.97 -7.89 -5.13
C SER A 49 10.56 -8.50 -5.19
N ILE A 50 9.59 -7.85 -4.56
CA ILE A 50 8.19 -8.28 -4.54
C ILE A 50 7.32 -7.11 -5.01
N LEU A 51 6.54 -7.33 -6.06
CA LEU A 51 5.45 -6.44 -6.47
C LEU A 51 4.24 -6.71 -5.58
N VAL A 52 3.65 -5.67 -5.00
CA VAL A 52 2.44 -5.74 -4.20
C VAL A 52 1.41 -4.77 -4.77
N MET A 53 0.19 -5.24 -5.01
CA MET A 53 -0.95 -4.43 -5.39
C MET A 53 -2.00 -4.49 -4.29
N VAL A 54 -2.47 -3.32 -3.87
CA VAL A 54 -3.44 -3.13 -2.80
C VAL A 54 -4.63 -2.40 -3.38
N LEU A 55 -5.81 -2.95 -3.13
CA LEU A 55 -7.08 -2.31 -3.40
C LEU A 55 -7.76 -2.04 -2.07
N GLY A 56 -8.41 -0.89 -1.97
CA GLY A 56 -9.10 -0.52 -0.75
C GLY A 56 -10.04 0.65 -0.93
N GLN A 57 -10.56 1.07 0.21
CA GLN A 57 -11.36 2.28 0.36
C GLN A 57 -10.65 3.19 1.36
N LEU A 58 -10.70 4.49 1.10
CA LEU A 58 -10.18 5.53 1.99
C LEU A 58 -11.30 6.48 2.37
N LYS A 59 -11.28 6.92 3.63
CA LYS A 59 -12.11 8.01 4.14
C LYS A 59 -11.22 9.07 4.75
N THR A 60 -11.35 10.31 4.29
CA THR A 60 -10.70 11.49 4.88
C THR A 60 -11.72 12.28 5.66
N ASP A 61 -11.48 12.53 6.95
CA ASP A 61 -12.39 13.26 7.83
C ASP A 61 -13.87 12.84 7.65
N ASP A 62 -14.72 13.76 7.21
CA ASP A 62 -16.14 13.55 6.92
C ASP A 62 -16.45 13.42 5.41
N ASP A 63 -15.42 13.38 4.56
CA ASP A 63 -15.58 13.21 3.11
C ASP A 63 -16.19 11.84 2.76
N PRO A 64 -16.80 11.73 1.57
CA PRO A 64 -17.24 10.45 1.03
C PRO A 64 -16.11 9.42 0.97
N ILE A 65 -16.48 8.15 1.15
CA ILE A 65 -15.55 7.03 1.00
C ILE A 65 -15.19 6.89 -0.47
N ASN A 66 -13.89 6.93 -0.77
CA ASN A 66 -13.38 6.81 -2.13
C ASN A 66 -12.55 5.52 -2.29
N PRO A 67 -12.73 4.77 -3.38
CA PRO A 67 -11.85 3.64 -3.68
C PRO A 67 -10.44 4.14 -4.01
N PHE A 68 -9.44 3.34 -3.68
CA PHE A 68 -8.06 3.60 -4.04
C PHE A 68 -7.35 2.32 -4.48
N SER A 69 -6.34 2.53 -5.31
CA SER A 69 -5.38 1.52 -5.71
C SER A 69 -3.97 1.98 -5.35
N GLN A 70 -3.17 1.06 -4.82
CA GLN A 70 -1.79 1.36 -4.42
C GLN A 70 -0.88 0.20 -4.80
N ILE A 71 0.28 0.54 -5.37
CA ILE A 71 1.26 -0.43 -5.84
C ILE A 71 2.57 -0.15 -5.13
N PHE A 72 3.22 -1.21 -4.65
CA PHE A 72 4.55 -1.16 -4.05
C PHE A 72 5.49 -2.11 -4.78
N ILE A 73 6.75 -1.71 -4.94
CA ILE A 73 7.85 -2.63 -5.19
C ILE A 73 8.69 -2.69 -3.93
N LEU A 74 8.64 -3.83 -3.26
CA LEU A 74 9.43 -4.11 -2.06
C LEU A 74 10.77 -4.70 -2.49
N ARG A 75 11.86 -4.00 -2.19
CA ARG A 75 13.22 -4.45 -2.50
C ARG A 75 13.87 -5.06 -1.26
N PRO A 76 14.61 -6.16 -1.38
CA PRO A 76 15.35 -6.73 -0.27
C PRO A 76 16.51 -5.81 0.12
N ASN A 77 16.88 -5.81 1.39
CA ASN A 77 18.13 -5.24 1.87
C ASN A 77 19.11 -6.34 2.29
N THR A 78 20.33 -5.92 2.63
CA THR A 78 21.43 -6.82 3.02
C THR A 78 21.19 -7.58 4.32
N THR A 79 20.19 -7.18 5.12
CA THR A 79 19.87 -7.80 6.42
C THR A 79 18.69 -8.76 6.34
N GLY A 80 18.21 -9.10 5.13
CA GLY A 80 17.11 -10.04 4.92
C GLY A 80 15.72 -9.47 5.19
N SER A 81 15.60 -8.13 5.27
CA SER A 81 14.31 -7.42 5.35
C SER A 81 14.03 -6.67 4.04
N PHE A 82 12.84 -6.09 3.91
CA PHE A 82 12.42 -5.37 2.71
C PHE A 82 12.19 -3.88 2.98
N PHE A 83 12.42 -3.05 1.97
CA PHE A 83 12.05 -1.64 1.98
C PHE A 83 11.21 -1.28 0.74
N ILE A 84 10.44 -0.21 0.82
CA ILE A 84 9.67 0.30 -0.32
C ILE A 84 10.65 0.97 -1.28
N GLY A 85 10.93 0.31 -2.40
CA GLY A 85 11.77 0.87 -3.46
C GLY A 85 10.98 1.71 -4.46
N ASN A 86 9.70 1.39 -4.67
CA ASN A 86 8.77 2.21 -5.44
C ASN A 86 7.39 2.16 -4.79
N GLU A 87 6.67 3.27 -4.90
CA GLU A 87 5.29 3.41 -4.46
C GLU A 87 4.51 4.24 -5.47
N ILE A 88 3.31 3.77 -5.82
CA ILE A 88 2.34 4.53 -6.60
C ILE A 88 1.02 4.44 -5.85
N PHE A 89 0.45 5.59 -5.52
CA PHE A 89 -0.88 5.71 -4.95
C PHE A 89 -1.80 6.41 -5.96
N ARG A 90 -3.01 5.89 -6.12
CA ARG A 90 -4.06 6.49 -6.94
C ARG A 90 -5.39 6.45 -6.21
N LEU A 91 -6.04 7.61 -6.15
CA LEU A 91 -7.45 7.72 -5.78
C LEU A 91 -8.28 7.40 -7.02
N ASP A 92 -9.16 6.42 -6.93
CA ASP A 92 -9.96 5.96 -8.07
C ASP A 92 -11.25 6.81 -8.16
N LEU A 93 -11.08 8.09 -8.52
CA LEU A 93 -12.20 9.00 -8.77
C LEU A 93 -12.84 8.65 -10.12
N HIS A 94 -14.15 8.40 -10.13
CA HIS A 94 -14.89 8.33 -11.39
C HIS A 94 -14.95 9.74 -11.99
N ASN A 95 -14.44 9.89 -13.21
CA ASN A 95 -14.63 11.11 -13.98
C ASN A 95 -16.03 11.02 -14.62
N ASN A 96 -16.99 11.78 -14.09
CA ASN A 96 -18.31 11.90 -14.69
C ASN A 96 -18.27 12.79 -15.93
#